data_AF-A0A1W4X986-F1
#
_entry.id   AF-A0A1W4X986-F1
#
_cell.length_a   1.000
_cell.length_b   1.000
_cell.length_c   1.000
_cell.angle_alpha   90.00
_cell.angle_beta   90.00
_cell.angle_gamma   90.00
#
_symmetry.space_group_name_H-M   'P 1'
#
loop_
_entity.id
_entity.type
_entity.pdbx_description
1 polymer ?
#
loop_
_entity_poly.entity_id
_entity_poly.type
_entity_poly.pdbx_seq_one_letter_code
_entity_poly.pdbx_strand_id
1 'polypeptide(L)'
;MKTLSALLLVVFFAQFWSYGETASLEKDQACPICAAVYQPVCGINGKGNKRTFPNKCEMDGYNCFQGDDYELEGDDVCPEVVQPDLKKEPSVILRK
;
A
#
# COMPACT_ATOMS: atom_id res chain seq x y z
N MET A 1 45.36 22.84 25.92
CA MET A 1 44.01 23.12 25.38
C MET A 1 43.74 22.49 24.01
N LYS A 2 44.75 22.18 23.18
CA LYS A 2 44.54 21.58 21.86
C LYS A 2 44.26 20.06 21.87
N THR A 3 44.80 19.33 22.84
CA THR A 3 44.64 17.87 22.95
C THR A 3 43.27 17.44 23.48
N LEU A 4 42.65 18.25 24.34
CA LEU A 4 41.29 18.03 24.84
C LEU A 4 40.24 18.16 23.71
N SER A 5 40.46 19.06 22.75
CA SER A 5 39.57 19.26 21.59
C SER A 5 39.62 18.09 20.61
N ALA A 6 40.78 17.44 20.45
CA ALA A 6 40.92 16.30 19.56
C ALA A 6 40.23 15.04 20.13
N LEU A 7 40.26 14.85 21.45
CA LEU A 7 39.58 13.73 22.11
C LEU A 7 38.06 13.82 22.01
N LEU A 8 37.49 15.02 22.06
CA LEU A 8 36.04 15.24 21.94
C LEU A 8 35.52 14.95 20.52
N LEU A 9 36.31 15.21 19.47
CA LEU A 9 35.91 14.94 18.08
C LEU A 9 35.89 13.44 17.76
N VAL A 10 36.81 12.65 18.31
CA VAL A 10 36.85 11.19 18.12
C VAL A 10 35.64 10.50 18.75
N VAL A 11 35.18 10.99 19.90
CA VAL A 11 33.95 10.51 20.57
C VAL A 11 32.71 10.88 19.75
N PHE A 12 32.68 12.07 19.13
CA PHE A 12 31.58 12.51 18.27
C PHE A 12 31.46 11.65 17.00
N PHE A 13 32.58 11.33 16.34
CA PHE A 13 32.57 10.43 15.17
C PHE A 13 32.11 9.01 15.49
N ALA A 14 32.47 8.48 16.68
CA ALA A 14 31.98 7.17 17.13
C ALA A 14 30.47 7.16 17.41
N GLN A 15 29.89 8.29 17.84
CA GLN A 15 28.44 8.41 18.06
C GLN A 15 27.66 8.64 16.75
N PHE A 16 28.28 9.26 15.74
CA PHE A 16 27.63 9.54 14.44
C PHE A 16 27.55 8.32 13.51
N TRP A 17 28.33 7.26 13.72
CA TRP A 17 28.20 5.99 12.98
C TRP A 17 27.43 4.91 13.76
N SER A 18 26.67 5.32 14.78
CA SER A 18 25.82 4.42 15.57
C SER A 18 24.36 4.86 15.65
N TYR A 19 23.89 5.64 14.66
CA TYR A 19 22.47 5.77 14.35
C TYR A 19 22.19 5.12 12.99
N GLY A 20 22.69 3.90 12.81
CA GLY A 20 22.02 2.98 11.89
C GLY A 20 20.76 2.53 12.61
N GLU A 21 19.64 3.23 12.40
CA GLU A 21 18.32 2.66 12.69
C GLU A 21 18.28 1.31 11.99
N THR A 22 18.25 0.25 12.78
CA THR A 22 17.84 -1.06 12.31
C THR A 22 16.45 -0.86 11.73
N ALA A 23 16.35 -0.78 10.40
CA ALA A 23 15.09 -0.91 9.70
C ALA A 23 14.51 -2.23 10.19
N SER A 24 13.56 -2.17 11.11
CA SER A 24 12.81 -3.32 11.60
C SER A 24 11.90 -3.74 10.46
N LEU A 25 12.49 -4.45 9.50
CA LEU A 25 11.77 -5.37 8.63
C LEU A 25 11.59 -6.68 9.42
N GLU A 26 11.14 -6.56 10.67
CA GLU A 26 10.64 -7.70 11.42
C GLU A 26 9.17 -7.85 11.05
N LYS A 27 8.94 -8.47 9.89
CA LYS A 27 7.64 -9.05 9.55
C LYS A 27 7.84 -10.54 9.34
N ASP A 28 8.30 -11.23 10.38
CA ASP A 28 8.02 -12.66 10.57
C ASP A 28 6.55 -12.85 11.05
N GLN A 29 5.63 -12.04 10.52
CA GLN A 29 4.20 -12.20 10.73
C GLN A 29 3.67 -13.09 9.63
N ALA A 30 3.33 -14.34 9.96
CA ALA A 30 2.63 -15.23 9.04
C ALA A 30 1.40 -14.52 8.46
N CYS A 31 1.15 -14.71 7.16
CA CYS A 31 0.01 -14.10 6.49
C CYS A 31 -1.31 -14.55 7.13
N PRO A 32 -2.33 -13.68 7.19
CA PRO A 32 -3.60 -13.99 7.86
C PRO A 32 -4.31 -15.15 7.17
N ILE A 33 -4.98 -15.98 7.97
CA ILE A 33 -5.93 -16.99 7.50
C ILE A 33 -7.33 -16.40 7.62
N CYS A 34 -8.05 -16.34 6.52
CA CYS A 34 -9.33 -15.65 6.44
C CYS A 34 -10.52 -16.62 6.44
N ALA A 35 -11.62 -16.19 7.06
CA ALA A 35 -12.89 -16.88 6.94
C ALA A 35 -13.47 -16.65 5.53
N ALA A 36 -14.21 -17.64 5.01
CA ALA A 36 -14.91 -17.54 3.73
C ALA A 36 -16.20 -16.70 3.84
N VAL A 37 -16.06 -15.44 4.28
CA VAL A 37 -17.14 -14.46 4.43
C VAL A 37 -17.01 -13.42 3.33
N TYR A 38 -18.12 -13.13 2.65
CA TYR A 38 -18.17 -12.09 1.63
C TYR A 38 -18.69 -10.77 2.23
N GLN A 39 -17.78 -9.82 2.43
CA GLN A 39 -18.01 -8.46 2.91
C GLN A 39 -17.06 -7.55 2.11
N PRO A 40 -17.40 -7.21 0.87
CA PRO A 40 -16.44 -6.67 -0.09
C PRO A 40 -15.87 -5.34 0.38
N VAL A 41 -14.60 -5.11 0.04
CA VAL A 41 -13.93 -3.84 0.30
C VAL A 41 -13.20 -3.36 -0.94
N CYS A 42 -13.14 -2.05 -1.13
CA CYS A 42 -12.33 -1.42 -2.16
C CYS A 42 -10.99 -1.06 -1.56
N GLY A 43 -9.93 -1.63 -2.10
CA GLY A 43 -8.56 -1.28 -1.75
C GLY A 43 -7.93 -0.38 -2.81
N ILE A 44 -7.09 0.56 -2.39
CA ILE A 44 -6.22 1.37 -3.26
C ILE A 44 -4.77 1.20 -2.85
N ASN A 45 -3.87 0.92 -3.78
CA ASN A 45 -2.45 0.76 -3.49
C ASN A 45 -1.66 2.07 -3.67
N GLY A 46 -0.37 2.10 -3.29
CA GLY A 46 0.47 3.30 -3.40
C GLY A 46 0.66 3.82 -4.84
N LYS A 47 0.29 3.02 -5.85
CA LYS A 47 0.28 3.39 -7.28
C LYS A 47 -1.06 3.93 -7.75
N GLY A 48 -2.08 3.99 -6.88
CA GLY A 48 -3.44 4.42 -7.20
C GLY A 48 -4.30 3.38 -7.91
N ASN A 49 -3.88 2.11 -7.97
CA ASN A 49 -4.71 1.04 -8.52
C ASN A 49 -5.79 0.66 -7.51
N LYS A 50 -7.03 0.61 -7.99
CA LYS A 50 -8.18 0.19 -7.18
C LYS A 50 -8.53 -1.25 -7.45
N ARG A 51 -8.84 -2.00 -6.40
CA ARG A 51 -9.26 -3.41 -6.50
C ARG A 51 -10.26 -3.78 -5.42
N THR A 52 -11.30 -4.49 -5.83
CA THR A 52 -12.25 -5.11 -4.91
C THR A 52 -11.67 -6.40 -4.32
N PHE A 53 -11.73 -6.54 -3.01
CA PHE A 53 -11.39 -7.77 -2.27
C PHE A 53 -12.64 -8.38 -1.64
N PRO A 54 -12.73 -9.72 -1.48
CA PRO A 54 -13.91 -10.37 -0.90
C PRO A 54 -14.20 -9.95 0.54
N ASN A 55 -13.16 -9.60 1.30
CA ASN A 55 -13.23 -8.97 2.61
C ASN A 55 -11.88 -8.32 2.97
N LYS A 56 -11.85 -7.58 4.09
CA LYS A 56 -10.65 -6.90 4.58
C LYS A 56 -9.50 -7.86 4.91
N CYS A 57 -9.78 -9.02 5.49
CA CYS A 57 -8.75 -10.02 5.78
C CYS A 57 -8.07 -10.51 4.50
N GLU A 58 -8.85 -10.80 3.45
CA GLU A 58 -8.33 -11.24 2.15
C GLU A 58 -7.48 -10.14 1.48
N MET A 59 -7.80 -8.86 1.67
CA MET A 59 -6.95 -7.74 1.25
C MET A 59 -5.60 -7.75 1.98
N ASP A 60 -5.63 -7.87 3.31
CA ASP A 60 -4.41 -7.90 4.13
C ASP A 60 -3.55 -9.14 3.83
N GLY A 61 -4.20 -10.27 3.56
CA GLY A 61 -3.58 -11.51 3.09
C GLY A 61 -2.93 -11.34 1.72
N TYR A 62 -3.64 -10.73 0.78
CA TYR A 62 -3.11 -10.42 -0.55
C TYR A 62 -1.86 -9.54 -0.47
N ASN A 63 -1.88 -8.47 0.34
CA ASN A 63 -0.70 -7.64 0.59
C ASN A 63 0.47 -8.46 1.15
N CYS A 64 0.19 -9.40 2.07
CA CYS A 64 1.20 -10.26 2.65
C CYS A 64 1.81 -11.24 1.64
N PHE A 65 1.00 -11.92 0.82
CA PHE A 65 1.48 -12.92 -0.13
C PHE A 65 2.15 -12.30 -1.37
N GLN A 66 1.62 -11.17 -1.85
CA GLN A 66 2.09 -10.53 -3.08
C GLN A 66 3.13 -9.43 -2.85
N GLY A 67 3.28 -8.95 -1.62
CA GLY A 67 4.10 -7.77 -1.32
C GLY A 67 3.50 -6.48 -1.88
N ASP A 68 2.19 -6.46 -2.11
CA ASP A 68 1.44 -5.25 -2.47
C ASP A 68 1.06 -4.46 -1.19
N ASP A 69 0.59 -3.23 -1.40
CA ASP A 69 0.32 -2.24 -0.36
C ASP A 69 -1.09 -1.64 -0.50
N TYR A 70 -2.11 -2.47 -0.70
CA TYR A 70 -3.50 -1.99 -0.76
C TYR A 70 -3.95 -1.50 0.62
N GLU A 71 -4.40 -0.26 0.67
CA GLU A 71 -5.08 0.35 1.81
C GLU A 71 -6.59 0.40 1.57
N LEU A 72 -7.38 0.43 2.64
CA LEU A 72 -8.83 0.48 2.53
C LEU A 72 -9.27 1.85 1.99
N GLU A 73 -9.91 1.86 0.83
CA GLU A 73 -10.54 3.04 0.24
C GLU A 73 -12.05 3.10 0.56
N GLY A 74 -12.73 1.95 0.65
CA GLY A 74 -14.15 1.89 0.99
C GLY A 74 -14.64 0.51 1.42
N ASP A 75 -15.77 0.49 2.12
CA ASP A 75 -16.40 -0.72 2.71
C ASP A 75 -17.35 -1.46 1.74
N ASP A 76 -17.20 -1.22 0.43
CA ASP A 76 -17.95 -1.87 -0.64
C ASP A 76 -17.03 -2.10 -1.85
N VAL A 77 -17.55 -2.72 -2.91
CA VAL A 77 -16.83 -2.91 -4.17
C VAL A 77 -16.30 -1.59 -4.73
N CYS A 78 -15.14 -1.63 -5.38
CA CYS A 78 -14.65 -0.45 -6.07
C CYS A 78 -15.63 -0.03 -7.17
N PRO A 79 -15.90 1.29 -7.33
CA PRO A 79 -16.74 1.75 -8.42
C PRO A 79 -16.11 1.33 -9.74
N GLU A 80 -16.91 0.70 -10.61
CA GLU A 80 -16.50 0.53 -12.00
C GLU A 80 -16.17 1.93 -12.53
N VAL A 81 -14.98 2.09 -13.10
CA VAL A 81 -14.62 3.31 -13.81
C VAL A 81 -15.50 3.32 -15.04
N VAL A 82 -16.73 3.84 -14.90
CA VAL A 82 -17.61 4.15 -16.01
C VAL A 82 -16.87 5.22 -16.79
N GLN A 83 -16.12 4.81 -17.81
CA GLN A 83 -15.51 5.73 -18.75
C GLN A 83 -16.66 6.59 -19.27
N PRO A 84 -16.68 7.91 -19.01
CA PRO A 84 -17.75 8.79 -19.48
C PRO A 84 -17.90 8.77 -21.02
N ASP A 85 -16.92 8.21 -21.71
CA ASP A 85 -16.77 8.26 -23.17
C ASP A 85 -17.39 7.08 -23.94
N LEU A 86 -17.96 6.07 -23.27
CA LEU A 86 -18.81 5.09 -23.95
C LEU A 86 -20.30 5.48 -23.88
N LYS A 87 -20.59 6.75 -24.13
CA LYS A 87 -21.93 7.15 -24.59
C LYS A 87 -22.11 6.53 -25.97
N LYS A 88 -22.56 5.27 -26.01
CA LYS A 88 -23.10 4.67 -27.22
C LYS A 88 -24.35 5.48 -27.56
N GLU A 89 -24.17 6.58 -28.30
CA GLU A 89 -25.28 7.22 -28.98
C GLU A 89 -26.04 6.12 -29.70
N PRO A 90 -27.35 5.98 -29.50
CA PRO A 90 -28.13 5.13 -30.38
C PRO A 90 -27.92 5.69 -31.77
N SER A 91 -27.36 4.87 -32.66
CA SER A 91 -27.20 5.16 -34.06
C SER A 91 -28.61 5.38 -34.63
N VAL A 92 -29.12 6.60 -34.52
CA VAL A 92 -30.28 7.04 -35.29
C VAL A 92 -29.77 7.10 -36.72
N ILE A 93 -29.86 5.97 -37.43
CA ILE A 93 -29.72 5.94 -38.88
C ILE A 93 -30.95 6.68 -39.40
N LEU A 94 -30.80 7.99 -39.50
CA LEU A 94 -31.68 8.84 -40.29
C LEU A 94 -31.26 8.68 -41.75
N ARG A 95 -32.28 8.55 -42.62
CA ARG A 95 -32.30 8.63 -44.09
C ARG A 95 -32.06 7.28 -44.79
N LYS A 96 -32.97 6.79 -45.62
CA LYS A 96 -33.80 7.50 -46.62
C LYS A 96 -35.15 6.83 -46.84
#